data_AF-A0A3M1ASH5-F1
#
_entry.id   AF-A0A3M1ASH5-F1
#
_cell.length_a   1.000
_cell.length_b   1.000
_cell.length_c   1.000
_cell.angle_alpha   90.00
_cell.angle_beta   90.00
_cell.angle_gamma   90.00
#
_symmetry.space_group_name_H-M   'P 1'
#
loop_
_entity.id
_entity.type
_entity.pdbx_description
1 polymer ?
#
loop_
_entity_poly.entity_id
_entity_poly.type
_entity_poly.pdbx_seq_one_letter_code
_entity_poly.pdbx_strand_id
1 'polypeptide(L)'
;MAGHAGIGGLPPFPPNDVVDWLFYLPLPFLVVEGVWIWFWRPPRPLRLGGRLGACALFVFLLLRPLLAYAWVPQRGIIVCGAITLLLFGLWSIIERIEGSHGEEKLAAAVGLWVLLGGSAIPLALAGSLKLGQLAGAAALAWTPLLWVVLREGSPLLPVLPLYTFLFGGFLLGGYFYAALPHTALVLLALTPLLLKTLPPRFPLRQRWKRVAIDILFAVIPMLIALLIVHFLGDQDGGRQ
;
A
#
# COMPACT_ATOMS: atom_id res chain seq x y z
N MET A 1 -13.61 2.14 3.42
CA MET A 1 -13.73 3.38 4.22
C MET A 1 -15.17 3.74 4.54
N ALA A 2 -16.07 3.85 3.55
CA ALA A 2 -17.51 4.07 3.81
C ALA A 2 -18.15 3.00 4.71
N GLY A 3 -17.75 1.72 4.59
CA GLY A 3 -18.22 0.65 5.49
C GLY A 3 -17.75 0.81 6.94
N HIS A 4 -16.53 1.29 7.18
CA HIS A 4 -16.07 1.59 8.54
C HIS A 4 -16.79 2.83 9.09
N ALA A 5 -16.95 3.87 8.28
CA ALA A 5 -17.71 5.06 8.65
C ALA A 5 -19.20 4.77 8.93
N GLY A 6 -19.80 3.81 8.23
CA GLY A 6 -21.18 3.41 8.43
C GLY A 6 -21.41 2.57 9.70
N ILE A 7 -20.42 1.78 10.11
CA ILE A 7 -20.52 0.90 11.30
C ILE A 7 -19.96 1.59 12.55
N GLY A 8 -18.82 2.25 12.44
CA GLY A 8 -18.08 2.86 13.55
C GLY A 8 -18.19 4.38 13.65
N GLY A 9 -18.90 5.03 12.72
CA GLY A 9 -18.92 6.49 12.59
C GLY A 9 -17.70 7.05 11.85
N LEU A 10 -17.79 8.31 11.41
CA LEU A 10 -16.63 9.02 10.90
C LEU A 10 -15.62 9.25 12.04
N PRO A 11 -14.31 9.01 11.81
CA PRO A 11 -13.32 9.36 12.81
C PRO A 11 -13.39 10.88 13.14
N PRO A 12 -12.98 11.29 14.34
CA PRO A 12 -12.90 12.71 14.67
C PRO A 12 -11.78 13.39 13.89
N PHE A 13 -11.96 14.68 13.59
CA PHE A 13 -10.90 15.52 13.03
C PHE A 13 -10.56 16.65 14.03
N PRO A 14 -9.30 16.77 14.49
CA PRO A 14 -8.15 15.96 14.12
C PRO A 14 -8.22 14.52 14.66
N PRO A 15 -7.69 13.52 13.92
CA PRO A 15 -7.68 12.13 14.36
C PRO A 15 -6.79 11.93 15.60
N ASN A 16 -7.35 11.20 16.57
CA ASN A 16 -6.68 10.88 17.83
C ASN A 16 -5.77 9.64 17.69
N ASP A 17 -6.19 8.65 16.87
CA ASP A 17 -5.43 7.43 16.62
C ASP A 17 -4.64 7.52 15.30
N VAL A 18 -3.46 6.89 15.27
CA VAL A 18 -2.63 6.79 14.05
C VAL A 18 -3.37 6.08 12.92
N VAL A 19 -4.19 5.08 13.26
CA VAL A 19 -4.98 4.33 12.28
C VAL A 19 -6.00 5.22 11.57
N ASP A 20 -6.52 6.24 12.24
CA ASP A 20 -7.49 7.17 11.67
C ASP A 20 -6.84 8.14 10.68
N TRP A 21 -5.55 8.43 10.83
CA TRP A 21 -4.79 9.18 9.83
C TRP A 21 -4.77 8.48 8.47
N LEU A 22 -4.82 7.15 8.41
CA LEU A 22 -4.92 6.42 7.14
C LEU A 22 -6.22 6.72 6.38
N PHE A 23 -7.27 7.16 7.07
CA PHE A 23 -8.52 7.60 6.44
C PHE A 23 -8.36 8.97 5.77
N TYR A 24 -7.69 9.91 6.44
CA TYR A 24 -7.59 11.29 5.98
C TYR A 24 -6.43 11.56 5.05
N LEU A 25 -5.24 11.01 5.33
CA LEU A 25 -4.00 11.36 4.63
C LEU A 25 -4.04 11.11 3.11
N PRO A 26 -4.63 10.03 2.60
CA PRO A 26 -4.57 9.76 1.15
C PRO A 26 -5.37 10.78 0.31
N LEU A 27 -6.41 11.41 0.88
CA LEU A 27 -7.30 12.34 0.19
C LEU A 27 -6.63 13.65 -0.25
N PRO A 28 -5.94 14.42 0.61
CA PRO A 28 -5.24 15.62 0.19
C PRO A 28 -4.12 15.29 -0.80
N PHE A 29 -3.47 14.13 -0.72
CA PHE A 29 -2.48 13.74 -1.74
C PHE A 29 -3.12 13.47 -3.10
N LEU A 30 -4.30 12.84 -3.13
CA LEU A 30 -5.06 12.65 -4.36
C LEU A 30 -5.49 14.00 -4.97
N VAL A 31 -6.01 14.91 -4.14
CA VAL A 31 -6.42 16.24 -4.59
C VAL A 31 -5.22 17.05 -5.07
N VAL A 32 -4.12 17.04 -4.32
CA VAL A 32 -2.90 17.78 -4.68
C VAL A 32 -2.32 17.22 -5.98
N GLU A 33 -2.08 15.91 -6.11
CA GLU A 33 -1.56 15.37 -7.37
C GLU A 33 -2.53 15.59 -8.54
N GLY A 34 -3.83 15.36 -8.35
CA GLY A 34 -4.84 15.53 -9.38
C GLY A 34 -4.91 16.98 -9.89
N VAL A 35 -5.05 17.94 -8.98
CA VAL A 35 -5.13 19.37 -9.31
C VAL A 35 -3.79 19.89 -9.85
N TRP A 36 -2.68 19.52 -9.21
CA TRP A 36 -1.34 19.99 -9.55
C TRP A 36 -0.88 19.51 -10.93
N ILE A 37 -1.12 18.23 -11.26
CA ILE A 37 -0.80 17.68 -12.59
C ILE A 37 -1.71 18.29 -13.65
N TRP A 38 -3.00 18.45 -13.35
CA TRP A 38 -3.97 18.93 -14.32
C TRP A 38 -3.76 20.41 -14.68
N PHE A 39 -3.54 21.27 -13.70
CA PHE A 39 -3.39 22.70 -13.93
C PHE A 39 -1.99 23.13 -14.39
N TRP A 40 -0.93 22.59 -13.80
CA TRP A 40 0.40 23.22 -13.92
C TRP A 40 1.45 22.42 -14.68
N ARG A 41 1.23 21.11 -14.91
CA ARG A 41 2.19 20.22 -15.63
C ARG A 41 3.66 20.53 -15.27
N PRO A 42 4.01 20.47 -13.98
CA PRO A 42 5.32 20.94 -13.49
C PRO A 42 6.48 20.23 -14.21
N PRO A 43 7.66 20.88 -14.31
CA PRO A 43 8.85 20.23 -14.84
C PRO A 43 9.21 19.02 -13.97
N ARG A 44 9.78 17.98 -14.60
CA ARG A 44 10.13 16.69 -13.95
C ARG A 44 10.80 16.84 -12.57
N PRO A 45 11.82 17.68 -12.34
CA PRO A 45 12.46 17.79 -11.03
C PRO A 45 11.50 18.31 -9.94
N LEU A 46 10.64 19.28 -10.27
CA LEU A 46 9.66 19.82 -9.31
C LEU A 46 8.62 18.76 -8.95
N ARG A 47 8.20 17.95 -9.91
CA ARG A 47 7.29 16.82 -9.68
C ARG A 47 7.90 15.78 -8.75
N LEU A 48 9.16 15.40 -8.98
CA LEU A 48 9.88 14.45 -8.13
C LEU A 48 10.08 14.99 -6.71
N GLY A 49 10.47 16.27 -6.59
CA GLY A 49 10.61 16.94 -5.30
C GLY A 49 9.30 17.00 -4.52
N GLY A 50 8.19 17.36 -5.19
CA GLY A 50 6.86 17.39 -4.58
C GLY A 50 6.41 16.02 -4.06
N ARG A 51 6.64 14.96 -4.84
CA ARG A 51 6.32 13.58 -4.42
C ARG A 51 7.20 13.09 -3.27
N LEU A 52 8.49 13.39 -3.30
CA LEU A 52 9.39 13.06 -2.20
C LEU A 52 8.94 13.78 -0.91
N GLY A 53 8.60 15.07 -1.02
CA GLY A 53 8.03 15.85 0.08
C GLY A 53 6.71 15.28 0.58
N ALA A 54 5.84 14.83 -0.32
CA ALA A 54 4.57 14.17 0.03
C ALA A 54 4.80 12.85 0.79
N CYS A 55 5.72 12.00 0.33
CA CYS A 55 6.14 10.80 1.06
C CYS A 55 6.70 11.14 2.44
N ALA A 56 7.59 12.13 2.53
CA ALA A 56 8.19 12.55 3.79
C ALA A 56 7.13 13.05 4.79
N LEU A 57 6.21 13.88 4.32
CA LEU A 57 5.11 14.41 5.12
C LEU A 57 4.18 13.29 5.60
N PHE A 58 3.83 12.35 4.73
CA PHE A 58 3.01 11.20 5.08
C PHE A 58 3.67 10.35 6.18
N VAL A 59 4.95 10.02 6.01
CA VAL A 59 5.72 9.23 6.99
C VAL A 59 5.83 9.97 8.31
N PHE A 60 6.14 11.27 8.27
CA PHE A 60 6.24 12.11 9.45
C PHE A 60 4.92 12.14 10.23
N LEU A 61 3.78 12.34 9.54
CA LEU A 61 2.47 12.39 10.18
C LEU A 61 2.09 11.04 10.79
N LEU A 62 2.34 9.94 10.07
CA LEU A 62 2.02 8.60 10.53
C LEU A 62 2.88 8.18 11.73
N LEU A 63 4.18 8.49 11.71
CA LEU A 63 5.14 8.14 12.78
C LEU A 63 5.25 9.19 13.88
N ARG A 64 4.48 10.29 13.80
CA ARG A 64 4.55 11.42 14.74
C ARG A 64 4.53 10.97 16.22
N PRO A 65 3.67 10.04 16.66
CA PRO A 65 3.66 9.64 18.06
C PRO A 65 4.95 8.91 18.48
N LEU A 66 5.53 8.11 17.59
CA LEU A 66 6.79 7.40 17.87
C LEU A 66 7.97 8.36 17.91
N LEU A 67 7.98 9.35 17.01
CA LEU A 67 8.98 10.41 16.99
C LEU A 67 8.92 11.29 18.24
N ALA A 68 7.71 11.56 18.75
CA ALA A 68 7.51 12.42 19.91
C ALA A 68 7.88 11.73 21.23
N TYR A 69 7.56 10.43 21.38
CA TYR A 69 7.58 9.78 22.69
C TYR A 69 8.50 8.56 22.80
N ALA A 70 8.84 7.88 21.70
CA ALA A 70 9.52 6.58 21.76
C ALA A 70 10.96 6.61 21.25
N TRP A 71 11.28 7.47 20.27
CA TRP A 71 12.55 7.38 19.56
C TRP A 71 13.53 8.46 19.94
N VAL A 72 14.81 8.07 20.03
CA VAL A 72 15.94 9.00 20.02
C VAL A 72 15.94 9.77 18.69
N PRO A 73 16.12 11.11 18.67
CA PRO A 73 15.97 11.92 17.46
C PRO A 73 16.78 11.42 16.26
N GLN A 74 18.03 10.99 16.48
CA GLN A 74 18.90 10.45 15.43
C GLN A 74 18.33 9.19 14.78
N ARG A 75 17.85 8.25 15.59
CA ARG A 75 17.20 7.02 15.10
C ARG A 75 15.93 7.34 14.33
N GLY A 76 15.14 8.30 14.83
CA GLY A 76 13.90 8.71 14.18
C GLY A 76 14.13 9.30 12.79
N ILE A 77 15.13 10.16 12.62
CA ILE A 77 15.49 10.74 11.33
C ILE A 77 15.93 9.66 10.34
N ILE A 78 16.80 8.74 10.76
CA ILE A 78 17.30 7.65 9.90
C ILE A 78 16.14 6.75 9.44
N VAL A 79 15.28 6.33 10.36
CA VAL A 79 14.15 5.45 10.06
C VAL A 79 13.13 6.15 9.16
N CYS A 80 12.76 7.40 9.47
CA CYS A 80 11.85 8.17 8.62
C CYS A 80 12.42 8.41 7.22
N GLY A 81 13.71 8.71 7.10
CA GLY A 81 14.39 8.87 5.81
C GLY A 81 14.36 7.59 4.98
N ALA A 82 14.68 6.45 5.59
CA ALA A 82 14.66 5.14 4.91
C ALA A 82 13.25 4.78 4.42
N ILE A 83 12.23 4.95 5.26
CA ILE A 83 10.83 4.67 4.90
C ILE A 83 10.34 5.62 3.80
N THR A 84 10.71 6.90 3.89
CA THR A 84 10.38 7.89 2.86
C THR A 84 10.93 7.48 1.49
N LEU A 85 12.21 7.09 1.45
CA LEU A 85 12.83 6.60 0.22
C LEU A 85 12.17 5.32 -0.29
N LEU A 86 11.79 4.40 0.60
CA LEU A 86 11.08 3.17 0.24
C LEU A 86 9.71 3.47 -0.38
N LEU A 87 8.92 4.37 0.22
CA LEU A 87 7.62 4.78 -0.32
C LEU A 87 7.74 5.52 -1.65
N PHE A 88 8.75 6.40 -1.76
CA PHE A 88 9.03 7.08 -3.01
C PHE A 88 9.46 6.11 -4.12
N GLY A 89 10.28 5.10 -3.78
CA GLY A 89 10.67 4.02 -4.68
C GLY A 89 9.46 3.20 -5.12
N LEU A 90 8.59 2.82 -4.18
CA LEU A 90 7.34 2.13 -4.45
C LEU A 90 6.45 2.94 -5.41
N TRP A 91 6.23 4.23 -5.12
CA TRP A 91 5.50 5.13 -6.01
C TRP A 91 6.09 5.10 -7.41
N SER A 92 7.40 5.29 -7.52
CA SER A 92 8.12 5.35 -8.79
C SER A 92 8.01 4.03 -9.59
N ILE A 93 8.01 2.89 -8.91
CA ILE A 93 7.78 1.58 -9.54
C ILE A 93 6.37 1.52 -10.11
N ILE A 94 5.36 1.90 -9.31
CA ILE A 94 3.96 1.83 -9.70
C ILE A 94 3.66 2.82 -10.85
N GLU A 95 4.24 4.01 -10.85
CA GLU A 95 4.13 4.97 -11.98
C GLU A 95 4.75 4.41 -13.27
N ARG A 96 5.91 3.74 -13.18
CA ARG A 96 6.52 3.10 -14.36
C ARG A 96 5.63 2.00 -14.92
N ILE A 97 5.02 1.22 -14.04
CA ILE A 97 4.08 0.16 -14.41
C ILE A 97 2.84 0.75 -15.09
N GLU A 98 2.40 1.94 -14.69
CA GLU A 98 1.29 2.62 -15.36
C GLU A 98 1.62 3.08 -16.79
N GLY A 99 2.88 3.47 -17.03
CA GLY A 99 3.36 3.83 -18.37
C GLY A 99 3.36 2.66 -19.36
N SER A 100 3.16 1.43 -18.88
CA SER A 100 3.01 0.24 -19.72
C SER A 100 1.67 0.23 -20.45
N HIS A 101 1.67 -0.30 -21.68
CA HIS A 101 0.50 -0.31 -22.56
C HIS A 101 -0.20 -1.68 -22.53
N GLY A 102 -1.53 -1.66 -22.63
CA GLY A 102 -2.34 -2.86 -22.82
C GLY A 102 -2.34 -3.82 -21.63
N GLU A 103 -1.88 -5.06 -21.83
CA GLU A 103 -2.04 -6.16 -20.88
C GLU A 103 -1.21 -6.02 -19.60
N GLU A 104 -0.05 -5.37 -19.68
CA GLU A 104 0.82 -5.11 -18.53
C GLU A 104 0.12 -4.21 -17.50
N LYS A 105 -0.67 -3.24 -17.98
CA LYS A 105 -1.45 -2.34 -17.12
C LYS A 105 -2.58 -3.06 -16.39
N LEU A 106 -3.20 -4.05 -17.03
CA LEU A 106 -4.22 -4.87 -16.37
C LEU A 106 -3.59 -5.80 -15.31
N ALA A 107 -2.49 -6.48 -15.65
CA ALA A 107 -1.75 -7.33 -14.72
C ALA A 107 -1.29 -6.53 -13.49
N ALA A 108 -0.83 -5.30 -13.71
CA ALA A 108 -0.49 -4.37 -12.66
C ALA A 108 -1.68 -4.02 -11.78
N ALA A 109 -2.81 -3.60 -12.38
CA ALA A 109 -3.99 -3.22 -11.61
C ALA A 109 -4.49 -4.38 -10.75
N VAL A 110 -4.54 -5.59 -11.31
CA VAL A 110 -4.89 -6.83 -10.58
C VAL A 110 -3.87 -7.13 -9.50
N GLY A 111 -2.58 -7.06 -9.80
CA GLY A 111 -1.51 -7.29 -8.81
C GLY A 111 -1.59 -6.32 -7.64
N LEU A 112 -1.89 -5.04 -7.90
CA LEU A 112 -2.13 -4.03 -6.89
C LEU A 112 -3.37 -4.36 -6.03
N TRP A 113 -4.46 -4.81 -6.66
CA TRP A 113 -5.67 -5.24 -5.95
C TRP A 113 -5.42 -6.45 -5.04
N VAL A 114 -4.71 -7.47 -5.55
CA VAL A 114 -4.30 -8.64 -4.77
C VAL A 114 -3.37 -8.24 -3.64
N LEU A 115 -2.48 -7.28 -3.86
CA LEU A 115 -1.60 -6.75 -2.81
C LEU A 115 -2.38 -6.05 -1.69
N LEU A 116 -3.35 -5.20 -2.01
CA LEU A 116 -4.18 -4.53 -1.00
C LEU A 116 -5.06 -5.54 -0.26
N GLY A 117 -5.78 -6.39 -0.99
CA GLY A 117 -6.62 -7.42 -0.38
C GLY A 117 -5.79 -8.43 0.42
N GLY A 118 -4.60 -8.74 -0.11
CA GLY A 118 -3.66 -9.65 0.49
C GLY A 118 -2.97 -9.11 1.73
N SER A 119 -2.82 -7.79 1.85
CA SER A 119 -2.34 -7.17 3.09
C SER A 119 -3.37 -7.25 4.23
N ALA A 120 -4.65 -7.43 3.94
CA ALA A 120 -5.71 -7.47 4.95
C ALA A 120 -5.59 -8.68 5.89
N ILE A 121 -5.25 -9.87 5.36
CA ILE A 121 -5.13 -11.09 6.16
C ILE A 121 -3.97 -11.00 7.18
N PRO A 122 -2.71 -10.70 6.80
CA PRO A 122 -1.62 -10.61 7.76
C PRO A 122 -1.84 -9.46 8.76
N LEU A 123 -2.48 -8.36 8.37
CA LEU A 123 -2.84 -7.28 9.32
C LEU A 123 -3.91 -7.70 10.32
N ALA A 124 -4.92 -8.47 9.87
CA ALA A 124 -5.93 -9.03 10.76
C ALA A 124 -5.33 -10.04 11.74
N LEU A 125 -4.39 -10.89 11.27
CA LEU A 125 -3.70 -11.86 12.12
C LEU A 125 -2.71 -11.23 13.10
N ALA A 126 -2.11 -10.10 12.74
CA ALA A 126 -1.17 -9.38 13.60
C ALA A 126 -1.86 -8.60 14.74
N GLY A 127 -3.09 -8.96 15.10
CA GLY A 127 -3.78 -8.40 16.27
C GLY A 127 -4.44 -7.04 16.04
N SER A 128 -4.49 -6.52 14.80
CA SER A 128 -5.21 -5.28 14.49
C SER A 128 -6.36 -5.53 13.52
N LEU A 129 -7.50 -5.96 14.06
CA LEU A 129 -8.74 -6.15 13.30
C LEU A 129 -9.14 -4.88 12.54
N LYS A 130 -8.92 -3.69 13.13
CA LYS A 130 -9.22 -2.39 12.50
C LYS A 130 -8.38 -2.16 11.24
N LEU A 131 -7.08 -2.44 11.27
CA LEU A 131 -6.20 -2.35 10.10
C LEU A 131 -6.58 -3.38 9.03
N GLY A 132 -6.89 -4.62 9.42
CA GLY A 132 -7.37 -5.65 8.50
C GLY A 132 -8.67 -5.25 7.79
N GLN A 133 -9.64 -4.71 8.52
CA GLN A 133 -10.90 -4.21 7.94
C GLN A 133 -10.66 -3.02 6.99
N LEU A 134 -9.76 -2.09 7.35
CA LEU A 134 -9.42 -0.96 6.49
C LEU A 134 -8.73 -1.41 5.20
N ALA A 135 -7.80 -2.36 5.28
CA ALA A 135 -7.12 -2.93 4.12
C ALA A 135 -8.11 -3.68 3.21
N GLY A 136 -9.00 -4.50 3.79
CA GLY A 136 -10.06 -5.18 3.04
C GLY A 136 -11.03 -4.19 2.38
N ALA A 137 -11.43 -3.14 3.10
CA ALA A 137 -12.30 -2.10 2.57
C ALA A 137 -11.60 -1.25 1.49
N ALA A 138 -10.29 -1.04 1.58
CA ALA A 138 -9.49 -0.38 0.54
C ALA A 138 -9.41 -1.25 -0.72
N ALA A 139 -9.22 -2.57 -0.56
CA ALA A 139 -9.25 -3.52 -1.67
C ALA A 139 -10.61 -3.55 -2.38
N LEU A 140 -11.71 -3.55 -1.62
CA LEU A 140 -13.07 -3.47 -2.17
C LEU A 140 -13.33 -2.14 -2.89
N ALA A 141 -12.86 -1.02 -2.33
CA ALA A 141 -12.96 0.28 -2.97
C ALA A 141 -12.16 0.37 -4.28
N TRP A 142 -11.16 -0.49 -4.45
CA TRP A 142 -10.35 -0.59 -5.66
C TRP A 142 -11.02 -1.43 -6.77
N THR A 143 -11.97 -2.30 -6.43
CA THR A 143 -12.72 -3.15 -7.38
C THR A 143 -13.43 -2.37 -8.51
N PRO A 144 -14.17 -1.27 -8.27
CA PRO A 144 -14.74 -0.49 -9.37
C PRO A 144 -13.66 0.16 -10.25
N LEU A 145 -12.50 0.49 -9.69
CA LEU A 145 -11.39 1.04 -10.45
C LEU A 145 -10.80 0.00 -11.42
N LEU A 146 -10.67 -1.26 -10.97
CA LEU A 146 -10.32 -2.39 -11.84
C LEU A 146 -11.31 -2.53 -13.00
N TRP A 147 -12.60 -2.40 -12.71
CA TRP A 147 -13.65 -2.50 -13.72
C TRP A 147 -13.54 -1.39 -14.78
N VAL A 148 -13.26 -0.16 -14.38
CA VAL A 148 -13.02 0.97 -15.29
C VAL A 148 -11.79 0.73 -16.16
N VAL A 149 -10.67 0.28 -15.56
CA VAL A 149 -9.45 -0.07 -16.32
C VAL A 149 -9.72 -1.19 -17.34
N LEU A 150 -10.50 -2.20 -16.94
CA LEU A 150 -10.89 -3.31 -17.80
C LEU A 150 -11.75 -2.88 -19.00
N ARG A 151 -12.65 -1.91 -18.81
CA ARG A 151 -13.59 -1.48 -19.86
C ARG A 151 -13.05 -0.39 -20.77
N GLU A 152 -12.40 0.61 -20.20
CA GLU A 152 -12.07 1.85 -20.92
C GLU A 152 -10.58 1.97 -21.25
N GLY A 153 -9.73 1.15 -20.63
CA GLY A 153 -8.28 1.31 -20.75
C GLY A 153 -7.76 2.64 -20.15
N SER A 154 -8.62 3.38 -19.46
CA SER A 154 -8.38 4.71 -18.89
C SER A 154 -7.14 4.76 -18.00
N PRO A 155 -6.37 5.87 -17.99
CA PRO A 155 -5.18 6.04 -17.16
C PRO A 155 -5.52 5.90 -15.66
N LEU A 156 -4.66 5.21 -14.91
CA LEU A 156 -4.77 5.04 -13.46
C LEU A 156 -4.14 6.23 -12.70
N LEU A 157 -3.52 7.16 -13.43
CA LEU A 157 -2.76 8.34 -13.00
C LEU A 157 -3.26 8.97 -11.70
N PRO A 158 -4.56 9.34 -11.56
CA PRO A 158 -4.98 10.07 -10.37
C PRO A 158 -5.06 9.22 -9.11
N VAL A 159 -5.08 7.89 -9.21
CA VAL A 159 -5.38 6.99 -8.06
C VAL A 159 -4.16 6.22 -7.56
N LEU A 160 -3.05 6.24 -8.29
CA LEU A 160 -1.79 5.59 -7.89
C LEU A 160 -1.15 6.18 -6.62
N PRO A 161 -1.19 7.50 -6.37
CA PRO A 161 -0.73 8.07 -5.11
C PRO A 161 -1.51 7.49 -3.94
N LEU A 162 -2.83 7.41 -4.08
CA LEU A 162 -3.75 6.87 -3.08
C LEU A 162 -3.36 5.44 -2.71
N TYR A 163 -3.10 4.61 -3.71
CA TYR A 163 -2.64 3.24 -3.51
C TYR A 163 -1.34 3.20 -2.71
N THR A 164 -0.33 3.95 -3.15
CA THR A 164 1.01 3.92 -2.55
C THR A 164 0.96 4.33 -1.09
N PHE A 165 0.20 5.36 -0.77
CA PHE A 165 0.02 5.83 0.59
C PHE A 165 -0.81 4.88 1.45
N LEU A 166 -1.88 4.29 0.91
CA LEU A 166 -2.67 3.30 1.65
C LEU A 166 -1.84 2.06 1.95
N PHE A 167 -1.22 1.46 0.93
CA PHE A 167 -0.39 0.27 1.09
C PHE A 167 0.81 0.55 2.01
N GLY A 168 1.50 1.67 1.79
CA GLY A 168 2.57 2.14 2.66
C GLY A 168 2.13 2.34 4.11
N GLY A 169 0.99 2.98 4.28
CA GLY A 169 0.37 3.19 5.58
C GLY A 169 -0.04 1.90 6.27
N PHE A 170 -0.50 0.90 5.53
CA PHE A 170 -0.78 -0.43 6.06
C PHE A 170 0.49 -1.18 6.47
N LEU A 171 1.55 -1.11 5.67
CA LEU A 171 2.85 -1.71 6.05
C LEU A 171 3.41 -1.09 7.32
N LEU A 172 3.41 0.24 7.40
CA LEU A 172 3.90 0.98 8.55
C LEU A 172 3.00 0.79 9.77
N GLY A 173 1.68 0.83 9.58
CA GLY A 173 0.67 0.54 10.58
C GLY A 173 0.86 -0.87 11.16
N GLY A 174 0.99 -1.86 10.28
CA GLY A 174 1.23 -3.25 10.67
C GLY A 174 2.52 -3.40 11.46
N TYR A 175 3.63 -2.89 10.94
CA TYR A 175 4.94 -3.09 11.55
C TYR A 175 5.10 -2.37 12.89
N PHE A 176 4.75 -1.09 12.94
CA PHE A 176 5.00 -0.28 14.14
C PHE A 176 3.90 -0.38 15.19
N TYR A 177 2.65 -0.66 14.79
CA TYR A 177 1.50 -0.62 15.69
C TYR A 177 0.78 -1.96 15.87
N ALA A 178 1.03 -2.95 15.01
CA ALA A 178 0.44 -4.29 15.09
C ALA A 178 1.50 -5.40 15.19
N ALA A 179 2.75 -5.07 15.54
CA ALA A 179 3.83 -6.04 15.70
C ALA A 179 4.00 -7.03 14.52
N LEU A 180 3.71 -6.58 13.28
CA LEU A 180 3.81 -7.41 12.10
C LEU A 180 5.25 -7.97 11.97
N PRO A 181 5.43 -9.29 11.78
CA PRO A 181 6.77 -9.87 11.65
C PRO A 181 7.56 -9.23 10.51
N HIS A 182 8.86 -9.04 10.74
CA HIS A 182 9.78 -8.45 9.76
C HIS A 182 9.76 -9.21 8.42
N THR A 183 9.64 -10.54 8.48
CA THR A 183 9.54 -11.42 7.31
C THR A 183 8.29 -11.11 6.47
N ALA A 184 7.13 -10.94 7.10
CA ALA A 184 5.89 -10.59 6.42
C ALA A 184 5.98 -9.21 5.78
N LEU A 185 6.60 -8.24 6.47
CA LEU A 185 6.83 -6.91 5.91
C LEU A 185 7.74 -6.95 4.69
N VAL A 186 8.87 -7.65 4.77
CA VAL A 186 9.82 -7.77 3.65
C VAL A 186 9.15 -8.45 2.46
N LEU A 187 8.39 -9.51 2.69
CA LEU A 187 7.67 -10.18 1.62
C LEU A 187 6.65 -9.27 0.95
N LEU A 188 5.80 -8.58 1.73
CA LEU A 188 4.81 -7.65 1.19
C LEU A 188 5.46 -6.48 0.43
N ALA A 189 6.58 -5.96 0.94
CA ALA A 189 7.35 -4.90 0.29
C ALA A 189 8.02 -5.36 -1.02
N LEU A 190 8.40 -6.65 -1.11
CA LEU A 190 8.98 -7.23 -2.31
C LEU A 190 7.95 -7.62 -3.37
N THR A 191 6.70 -7.89 -3.01
CA THR A 191 5.64 -8.27 -3.96
C THR A 191 5.50 -7.34 -5.18
N PRO A 192 5.48 -5.99 -5.07
CA PRO A 192 5.43 -5.11 -6.24
C PRO A 192 6.65 -5.27 -7.15
N LEU A 193 7.80 -5.64 -6.58
CA LEU A 193 9.04 -5.89 -7.31
C LEU A 193 8.99 -7.25 -8.04
N LEU A 194 8.43 -8.27 -7.38
CA LEU A 194 8.18 -9.59 -7.96
C LEU A 194 7.20 -9.53 -9.13
N LEU A 195 6.12 -8.74 -9.00
CA LEU A 195 5.14 -8.49 -10.08
C LEU A 195 5.81 -7.93 -11.34
N LYS A 196 6.84 -7.08 -11.20
CA LYS A 196 7.58 -6.52 -12.32
C LYS A 196 8.51 -7.53 -12.99
N THR A 197 9.09 -8.46 -12.23
CA THR A 197 10.09 -9.41 -12.75
C THR A 197 9.50 -10.59 -13.52
N LEU A 198 8.19 -10.83 -13.43
CA LEU A 198 7.53 -11.89 -14.19
C LEU A 198 7.38 -11.47 -15.66
N PRO A 199 8.11 -12.10 -16.61
CA PRO A 199 8.05 -11.69 -18.00
C PRO A 199 6.68 -12.10 -18.60
N PRO A 200 6.07 -11.26 -19.46
CA PRO A 200 4.83 -11.58 -20.16
C PRO A 200 5.08 -12.61 -21.27
N ARG A 201 5.41 -13.85 -20.92
CA ARG A 201 5.74 -14.91 -21.90
C ARG A 201 4.53 -15.73 -22.37
N PHE A 202 3.34 -15.46 -21.86
CA PHE A 202 2.16 -16.25 -22.21
C PHE A 202 1.37 -15.61 -23.38
N PRO A 203 1.05 -16.37 -24.44
CA PRO A 203 0.29 -15.87 -25.58
C PRO A 203 -1.15 -15.48 -25.20
N LEU A 204 -1.68 -14.49 -25.91
CA LEU A 204 -3.01 -13.84 -25.78
C LEU A 204 -4.20 -14.78 -25.52
N ARG A 205 -4.12 -16.04 -25.93
CA ARG A 205 -5.17 -17.05 -25.78
C ARG A 205 -5.34 -17.56 -24.34
N GLN A 206 -4.42 -17.22 -23.43
CA GLN A 206 -4.41 -17.69 -22.04
C GLN A 206 -4.45 -16.54 -21.02
N ARG A 207 -5.20 -15.46 -21.31
CA ARG A 207 -5.40 -14.31 -20.38
C ARG A 207 -5.73 -14.74 -18.95
N TRP A 208 -6.64 -15.71 -18.80
CA TRP A 208 -7.02 -16.25 -17.48
C TRP A 208 -5.87 -16.96 -16.77
N LYS A 209 -5.00 -17.67 -17.50
CA LYS A 209 -3.85 -18.34 -16.88
C LYS A 209 -2.78 -17.35 -16.44
N ARG A 210 -2.56 -16.25 -17.19
CA ARG A 210 -1.63 -15.18 -16.76
C ARG A 210 -2.13 -14.53 -15.48
N VAL A 211 -3.40 -14.12 -15.45
CA VAL A 211 -4.04 -13.55 -14.24
C VAL A 211 -3.97 -14.54 -13.08
N ALA A 212 -4.24 -15.82 -13.31
CA ALA A 212 -4.14 -16.85 -12.27
C ALA A 212 -2.70 -17.04 -11.76
N ILE A 213 -1.69 -16.98 -12.63
CA ILE A 213 -0.28 -17.07 -12.26
C ILE A 213 0.15 -15.84 -11.47
N ASP A 214 -0.21 -14.63 -11.89
CA ASP A 214 0.13 -13.39 -11.18
C ASP A 214 -0.56 -13.34 -9.81
N ILE A 215 -1.83 -13.77 -9.73
CA ILE A 215 -2.54 -13.97 -8.46
C ILE A 215 -1.80 -15.00 -7.62
N LEU A 216 -1.45 -16.17 -8.18
CA LEU A 216 -0.75 -17.23 -7.45
C LEU A 216 0.59 -16.72 -6.89
N PHE A 217 1.37 -15.98 -7.68
CA PHE A 217 2.64 -15.41 -7.25
C PHE A 217 2.51 -14.23 -6.30
N ALA A 218 1.42 -13.48 -6.32
CA ALA A 218 1.12 -12.48 -5.29
C ALA A 218 0.62 -13.13 -3.99
N VAL A 219 -0.09 -14.25 -4.10
CA VAL A 219 -0.65 -15.03 -2.98
C VAL A 219 0.42 -15.90 -2.31
N ILE A 220 1.40 -16.45 -3.03
CA ILE A 220 2.49 -17.25 -2.46
C ILE A 220 3.25 -16.52 -1.32
N PRO A 221 3.79 -15.30 -1.53
CA PRO A 221 4.46 -14.60 -0.46
C PRO A 221 3.46 -14.28 0.66
N MET A 222 2.23 -13.90 0.34
CA MET A 222 1.21 -13.69 1.36
C MET A 222 0.96 -14.96 2.22
N LEU A 223 0.85 -16.14 1.62
CA LEU A 223 0.70 -17.42 2.33
C LEU A 223 1.93 -17.75 3.16
N ILE A 224 3.14 -17.54 2.63
CA ILE A 224 4.38 -17.73 3.38
C ILE A 224 4.43 -16.79 4.59
N ALA A 225 4.07 -15.52 4.42
CA ALA A 225 3.99 -14.54 5.51
C ALA A 225 2.98 -14.98 6.58
N LEU A 226 1.80 -15.48 6.18
CA LEU A 226 0.79 -16.02 7.10
C LEU A 226 1.31 -17.24 7.87
N LEU A 227 2.01 -18.14 7.18
CA LEU A 227 2.57 -19.37 7.77
C LEU A 227 3.66 -19.02 8.79
N ILE A 228 4.50 -18.02 8.49
CA ILE A 228 5.52 -17.52 9.42
C ILE A 228 4.88 -16.83 10.63
N VAL A 229 3.86 -15.98 10.43
CA VAL A 229 3.11 -15.34 11.54
C VAL A 229 2.51 -16.39 12.45
N HIS A 230 1.87 -17.42 11.89
CA HIS A 230 1.26 -18.50 12.65
C HIS A 230 2.29 -19.30 13.46
N PHE A 231 3.41 -19.69 12.83
CA PHE A 231 4.46 -20.46 13.51
C PHE A 231 5.20 -19.66 14.59
N LEU A 232 5.45 -18.37 14.38
CA LEU A 232 6.11 -17.51 15.37
C LEU A 232 5.17 -17.16 16.53
N GLY A 233 3.89 -16.90 16.25
CA GLY A 233 2.89 -16.60 17.28
C GLY A 233 2.68 -17.76 18.27
N ASP A 234 2.82 -19.01 17.81
CA ASP A 234 2.68 -20.19 18.67
C ASP A 234 3.87 -20.39 19.62
N GLN A 235 5.07 -19.88 19.28
CA GLN A 235 6.25 -19.99 20.15
C GLN A 235 6.26 -19.00 21.32
N ASP A 236 5.65 -17.82 21.15
CA ASP A 236 5.59 -16.82 22.22
C ASP A 236 4.51 -17.15 23.26
N GLY A 237 3.49 -17.94 22.91
CA GLY A 237 2.45 -18.41 23.84
C GLY A 237 2.94 -19.44 24.87
N GLY A 238 4.09 -20.08 24.65
CA GLY A 238 4.67 -21.08 25.56
C GLY A 238 5.68 -20.53 26.58
N ARG A 239 5.87 -19.19 26.64
CA ARG A 239 6.84 -18.53 27.55
C ARG A 239 6.18 -17.62 28.60
N GLN A 240 4.92 -17.86 28.94
CA GLN A 240 4.24 -17.21 30.08
C GLN A 240 4.14 -18.17 31.27
#